data_AF-A0A5C7MVS5-F1
#
_entry.id   AF-A0A5C7MVS5-F1
#
_cell.length_a   1.000
_cell.length_b   1.000
_cell.length_c   1.000
_cell.angle_alpha   90.00
_cell.angle_beta   90.00
_cell.angle_gamma   90.00
#
_symmetry.space_group_name_H-M   'P 1'
#
loop_
_entity.id
_entity.type
_entity.pdbx_description
1 polymer ?
#
loop_
_entity_poly.entity_id
_entity_poly.type
_entity_poly.pdbx_seq_one_letter_code
_entity_poly.pdbx_strand_id
1 'polypeptide(L)'
;MITTDHAQLNRAALARSTAVGDSLDSAATQAAGLILDWLTDGPLSLNELDRLAQERGLSYQRVREARETLVKAGRIRLRNRRFELTRKAN
;
A
#
# COMPACT_ATOMS: atom_id res chain seq x y z
N MET A 1 -30.55 -10.64 33.97
CA MET A 1 -29.10 -10.93 34.06
C MET A 1 -28.53 -10.71 32.68
N ILE A 2 -27.86 -9.58 32.42
CA ILE A 2 -27.27 -9.29 31.11
C ILE A 2 -25.92 -10.01 31.11
N THR A 3 -25.91 -11.29 30.75
CA THR A 3 -24.65 -11.97 30.40
C THR A 3 -24.27 -11.45 29.02
N THR A 4 -23.58 -10.31 29.00
CA THR A 4 -22.92 -9.82 27.79
C THR A 4 -22.02 -10.94 27.30
N ASP A 5 -22.37 -11.58 26.19
CA ASP A 5 -21.67 -12.74 25.67
C ASP A 5 -20.29 -12.30 25.17
N HIS A 6 -19.25 -12.57 25.96
CA HIS A 6 -17.87 -12.21 25.64
C HIS A 6 -17.43 -12.83 24.30
N ALA A 7 -18.02 -13.95 23.88
CA ALA A 7 -17.72 -14.60 22.62
C ALA A 7 -18.27 -13.82 21.40
N GLN A 8 -19.44 -13.20 21.50
CA GLN A 8 -19.96 -12.28 20.48
C GLN A 8 -19.11 -11.02 20.34
N LEU A 9 -18.66 -10.43 21.47
CA LEU A 9 -17.77 -9.27 21.44
C LEU A 9 -16.43 -9.60 20.77
N ASN A 10 -15.86 -10.77 21.08
CA ASN A 10 -14.59 -11.21 20.50
C ASN A 10 -14.73 -11.58 19.02
N ARG A 11 -15.83 -12.23 18.62
CA ARG A 11 -16.16 -12.52 17.20
C ARG A 11 -16.35 -11.24 16.39
N ALA A 12 -17.03 -10.24 16.93
CA ALA A 12 -17.23 -8.95 16.28
C ALA A 12 -15.93 -8.11 16.21
N ALA A 13 -15.04 -8.22 17.21
CA ALA A 13 -13.71 -7.62 17.16
C ALA A 13 -12.83 -8.28 16.10
N LEU A 14 -12.85 -9.61 16.01
CA LEU A 14 -12.09 -10.37 15.02
C LEU A 14 -12.57 -10.07 13.59
N ALA A 15 -13.88 -10.07 13.34
CA ALA A 15 -14.44 -9.74 12.03
C ALA A 15 -14.12 -8.30 11.58
N ARG A 16 -14.13 -7.34 12.51
CA ARG A 16 -13.68 -5.97 12.24
C ARG A 16 -12.19 -5.90 11.92
N SER A 17 -11.35 -6.66 12.64
CA SER A 17 -9.90 -6.73 12.40
C SER A 17 -9.58 -7.33 11.03
N THR A 18 -10.27 -8.41 10.63
CA THR A 18 -10.12 -9.03 9.31
C THR A 18 -10.60 -8.11 8.19
N ALA A 19 -11.78 -7.47 8.33
CA ALA A 19 -12.30 -6.57 7.31
C ALA A 19 -11.43 -5.31 7.10
N VAL A 20 -10.84 -4.79 8.20
CA VAL A 20 -9.83 -3.74 8.11
C VAL A 20 -8.59 -4.28 7.43
N GLY A 21 -8.06 -5.44 7.83
CA GLY A 21 -6.91 -6.09 7.18
C GLY A 21 -7.07 -6.29 5.66
N ASP A 22 -8.20 -6.84 5.21
CA ASP A 22 -8.54 -7.03 3.79
C ASP A 22 -8.66 -5.70 3.02
N SER A 23 -9.26 -4.68 3.65
CA SER A 23 -9.36 -3.35 3.04
C SER A 23 -8.00 -2.67 2.92
N LEU A 24 -7.13 -2.87 3.91
CA LEU A 24 -5.77 -2.36 3.94
C LEU A 24 -4.89 -3.07 2.88
N ASP A 25 -5.03 -4.39 2.73
CA ASP A 25 -4.35 -5.17 1.68
C ASP A 25 -4.80 -4.77 0.28
N SER A 26 -6.12 -4.59 0.08
CA SER A 26 -6.68 -4.08 -1.18
C SER A 26 -6.25 -2.64 -1.48
N ALA A 27 -6.16 -1.77 -0.48
CA ALA A 27 -5.72 -0.38 -0.66
C ALA A 27 -4.21 -0.27 -0.91
N ALA A 28 -3.39 -1.10 -0.26
CA ALA A 28 -1.96 -1.20 -0.54
C ALA A 28 -1.72 -1.76 -1.95
N THR A 29 -2.53 -2.73 -2.38
CA THR A 29 -2.51 -3.26 -3.75
C THR A 29 -2.88 -2.20 -4.79
N GLN A 30 -3.90 -1.37 -4.51
CA GLN A 30 -4.27 -0.25 -5.36
C GLN A 30 -3.17 0.83 -5.43
N ALA A 31 -2.59 1.20 -4.29
CA ALA A 31 -1.47 2.14 -4.23
C ALA A 31 -0.24 1.60 -4.99
N ALA A 32 0.02 0.30 -4.93
CA ALA A 32 1.11 -0.33 -5.68
C ALA A 32 0.87 -0.24 -7.19
N GLY A 33 -0.36 -0.45 -7.65
CA GLY A 33 -0.75 -0.26 -9.05
C GLY A 33 -0.50 1.17 -9.53
N LEU A 34 -0.92 2.17 -8.75
CA LEU A 34 -0.72 3.59 -9.07
C LEU A 34 0.76 3.98 -9.11
N ILE A 35 1.58 3.51 -8.15
CA ILE A 35 3.01 3.77 -8.15
C ILE A 35 3.67 3.18 -9.41
N LEU A 36 3.27 1.98 -9.84
CA LEU A 36 3.81 1.39 -11.06
C LEU A 36 3.41 2.18 -12.30
N ASP A 37 2.15 2.64 -12.37
CA ASP A 37 1.64 3.48 -13.45
C ASP A 37 2.44 4.78 -13.58
N TRP A 38 2.62 5.53 -12.50
CA TRP A 38 3.40 6.79 -12.53
C TRP A 38 4.88 6.57 -12.87
N LEU A 39 5.44 5.43 -12.48
CA LEU A 39 6.82 5.10 -12.82
C LEU A 39 6.98 4.64 -14.28
N THR A 40 5.89 4.39 -15.01
CA THR A 40 5.95 4.18 -16.47
C THR A 40 6.30 5.48 -17.21
N ASP A 41 5.87 6.63 -16.70
CA ASP A 41 6.19 7.95 -17.26
C ASP A 41 7.64 8.36 -16.99
N GLY A 42 8.26 7.83 -15.93
CA GLY A 42 9.68 8.00 -15.65
C GLY A 42 10.05 7.83 -14.18
N PRO A 43 11.34 7.96 -13.84
CA PRO A 43 11.78 7.84 -12.45
C PRO A 43 11.22 8.97 -11.59
N LEU A 44 10.70 8.66 -10.40
CA LEU A 44 10.12 9.64 -9.47
C LEU A 44 10.82 9.60 -8.11
N SER A 45 11.05 10.77 -7.52
CA SER A 45 11.53 10.87 -6.14
C SER A 45 10.44 10.46 -5.14
N LEU A 46 10.86 10.24 -3.89
CA LEU A 46 9.94 9.97 -2.79
C LEU A 46 8.88 11.09 -2.65
N ASN A 47 9.31 12.35 -2.70
CA ASN A 47 8.41 13.49 -2.53
C ASN A 47 7.39 13.60 -3.67
N GLU A 48 7.78 13.25 -4.90
CA GLU A 48 6.86 13.21 -6.05
C GLU A 48 5.82 12.11 -5.87
N LEU A 49 6.22 10.90 -5.44
CA LEU A 49 5.30 9.81 -5.15
C LEU A 49 4.33 10.15 -4.01
N ASP A 50 4.82 10.74 -2.92
CA ASP A 50 3.99 11.12 -1.78
C ASP A 50 3.00 12.22 -2.17
N ARG A 51 3.41 13.19 -3.00
CA ARG A 51 2.52 14.23 -3.53
C ARG A 51 1.42 13.63 -4.42
N LEU A 52 1.78 12.81 -5.40
CA LEU A 52 0.81 12.17 -6.31
C LEU A 52 -0.17 11.29 -5.53
N ALA A 53 0.31 10.61 -4.49
CA ALA A 53 -0.53 9.81 -3.62
C ALA A 53 -1.53 10.65 -2.81
N GLN A 54 -1.10 11.79 -2.27
CA GLN A 54 -1.99 12.73 -1.58
C GLN A 54 -3.04 13.31 -2.53
N GLU A 55 -2.68 13.64 -3.77
CA GLU A 55 -3.62 14.09 -4.80
C GLU A 55 -4.71 13.03 -5.11
N ARG A 56 -4.42 11.75 -4.87
CA ARG A 56 -5.37 10.63 -4.98
C ARG A 56 -6.05 10.25 -3.65
N GLY A 57 -5.80 10.98 -2.56
CA GLY A 57 -6.38 10.71 -1.25
C GLY A 57 -5.79 9.49 -0.53
N LEU A 58 -4.61 9.02 -0.95
CA LEU A 58 -3.93 7.91 -0.28
C LEU A 58 -3.16 8.40 0.94
N SER A 59 -3.14 7.59 2.01
CA SER A 59 -2.36 7.90 3.20
C SER A 59 -0.89 7.55 3.01
N TYR A 60 0.00 8.30 3.65
CA TYR A 60 1.45 8.07 3.62
C TYR A 60 1.82 6.63 4.00
N GLN A 61 1.14 6.05 4.99
CA GLN A 61 1.37 4.67 5.41
C GLN A 61 1.10 3.68 4.26
N ARG A 62 0.03 3.87 3.49
CA ARG A 62 -0.33 3.01 2.36
C ARG A 62 0.71 3.10 1.24
N VAL A 63 1.19 4.30 0.95
CA VAL A 63 2.26 4.54 -0.05
C VAL A 63 3.56 3.87 0.38
N ARG A 64 3.92 4.00 1.66
CA ARG A 64 5.11 3.35 2.23
C ARG A 64 5.02 1.84 2.12
N GLU A 65 3.90 1.23 2.54
CA GLU A 65 3.67 -0.21 2.45
C GLU A 65 3.72 -0.70 0.99
N ALA A 66 3.00 -0.03 0.08
CA ALA A 66 3.00 -0.36 -1.34
C ALA A 66 4.40 -0.31 -1.96
N ARG A 67 5.17 0.75 -1.66
CA ARG A 67 6.54 0.91 -2.12
C ARG A 67 7.46 -0.19 -1.60
N GLU A 68 7.37 -0.51 -0.30
CA GLU A 68 8.16 -1.58 0.30
C GLU A 68 7.84 -2.93 -0.34
N THR A 69 6.56 -3.21 -0.61
CA THR A 69 6.12 -4.41 -1.32
C THR A 69 6.68 -4.46 -2.73
N LEU A 70 6.62 -3.37 -3.49
CA LEU A 70 7.15 -3.31 -4.86
C LEU A 70 8.67 -3.47 -4.93
N VAL A 71 9.41 -2.91 -3.96
CA VAL A 71 10.86 -3.08 -3.85
C VAL A 71 11.20 -4.53 -3.50
N LYS A 72 10.50 -5.13 -2.53
CA LYS A 72 10.68 -6.55 -2.16
C LYS A 72 10.37 -7.50 -3.32
N ALA A 73 9.36 -7.18 -4.11
CA ALA A 73 9.00 -7.93 -5.31
C ALA A 73 9.96 -7.69 -6.50
N GLY A 74 10.96 -6.82 -6.35
CA GLY A 74 11.91 -6.47 -7.41
C GLY A 74 11.30 -5.71 -8.58
N ARG A 75 10.07 -5.17 -8.43
CA ARG A 75 9.32 -4.45 -9.47
C ARG A 75 9.86 -3.05 -9.71
N ILE A 76 10.33 -2.41 -8.63
CA ILE A 76 10.92 -1.07 -8.65
C ILE A 76 12.25 -1.11 -7.89
N ARG A 77 13.12 -0.15 -8.20
CA ARG A 77 14.40 0.03 -7.48
C ARG A 77 14.65 1.51 -7.23
N LEU A 78 15.42 1.80 -6.18
CA LEU A 78 15.88 3.16 -5.88
C LEU A 78 17.24 3.39 -6.51
N ARG A 79 17.33 4.35 -7.44
CA ARG A 79 18.58 4.77 -8.09
C ARG A 79 18.67 6.30 -8.06
N ASN A 80 19.80 6.85 -7.64
CA ASN A 80 20.00 8.31 -7.58
C ASN A 80 18.87 9.06 -6.83
N ARG A 81 18.38 8.49 -5.72
CA ARG A 81 17.24 9.02 -4.93
C ARG A 81 15.90 9.09 -5.67
N ARG A 82 15.79 8.43 -6.83
CA ARG A 82 14.55 8.27 -7.60
C ARG A 82 14.19 6.79 -7.69
N PHE A 83 12.93 6.48 -7.50
CA PHE A 83 12.37 5.18 -7.81
C PHE A 83 12.24 5.05 -9.32
N GLU A 84 12.62 3.90 -9.86
CA GLU A 84 12.47 3.57 -11.28
C GLU A 84 11.98 2.12 -11.40
N LEU A 85 11.26 1.82 -12.49
CA LEU A 85 10.87 0.46 -12.79
C LEU A 85 12.11 -0.41 -13.01
N THR A 86 12.11 -1.60 -12.43
CA THR A 86 13.08 -2.63 -12.80
C THR A 86 12.61 -3.19 -14.15
N ARG A 87 13.23 -2.77 -15.26
CA ARG A 87 12.98 -3.44 -16.55
C ARG A 87 13.31 -4.92 -16.39
N LYS A 88 12.40 -5.78 -16.83
CA LYS A 88 12.69 -7.20 -17.02
C LYS A 88 13.90 -7.26 -17.96
N ALA A 89 15.04 -7.77 -17.48
CA ALA A 89 16.13 -8.13 -18.36
C ALA A 89 15.53 -9.18 -19.32
N ASN A 90 15.37 -8.79 -20.58
CA ASN A 90 14.94 -9.70 -21.63
C ASN A 90 16.17 -10.48 -22.08
#